data_AF-A0A924SCF7-F1
#
_entry.id   AF-A0A924SCF7-F1
#
_cell.length_a   1.000
_cell.length_b   1.000
_cell.length_c   1.000
_cell.angle_alpha   90.00
_cell.angle_beta   90.00
_cell.angle_gamma   90.00
#
_symmetry.space_group_name_H-M   'P 1'
#
loop_
_entity.id
_entity.type
_entity.pdbx_description
1 polymer ?
#
loop_
_entity_poly.entity_id
_entity_poly.type
_entity_poly.pdbx_seq_one_letter_code
_entity_poly.pdbx_strand_id
1 'polypeptide(L)'
;MSTSTPAEPDLRYPIGKLVRKPQLTAEERRSAIDAMADVPRALRAAVANLTDAQLDTPYRAEGWTVRQVVHHLADSHMNAYCRFRLALTEDNPTIKPYDETRWAELVDARTMPVNVSVDMLATMHDRLVTLLRSIPDGDFQRTLHHTENGPMTMDAILGMYSWHGRHHVAHVTALRKRMQWSRRLACGSRAWWWPARLSRAGVRRPHRMRPPLRMWPRRHRVAPGRSVRARGTGASAPCASGSTSQASRRSPGQTRSATCPRSR
;
A
#
# COMPACT_ATOMS: atom_id res chain seq x y z
N MET A 1 -6.16 -50.48 7.88
CA MET A 1 -6.81 -49.20 7.56
C MET A 1 -5.97 -48.09 8.16
N SER A 2 -5.11 -47.45 7.37
CA SER A 2 -4.27 -46.36 7.87
C SER A 2 -5.13 -45.11 7.95
N THR A 3 -5.48 -44.70 9.18
CA THR A 3 -6.11 -43.41 9.43
C THR A 3 -5.07 -42.33 9.18
N SER A 4 -5.19 -41.62 8.06
CA SER A 4 -4.43 -40.40 7.82
C SER A 4 -4.84 -39.38 8.88
N THR A 5 -3.89 -39.02 9.76
CA THR A 5 -4.04 -37.85 10.64
C THR A 5 -4.33 -36.64 9.76
N PRO A 6 -5.42 -35.88 9.98
CA PRO A 6 -5.67 -34.66 9.24
C PRO A 6 -4.48 -33.72 9.43
N ALA A 7 -3.94 -33.19 8.33
CA ALA A 7 -2.82 -32.26 8.37
C ALA A 7 -3.16 -31.09 9.30
N GLU A 8 -2.24 -30.72 10.19
CA GLU A 8 -2.43 -29.54 11.04
C GLU A 8 -2.66 -28.29 10.18
N PRO A 9 -3.60 -27.41 10.57
CA PRO A 9 -3.90 -26.21 9.80
C PRO A 9 -2.69 -25.27 9.76
N ASP A 10 -2.29 -24.83 8.56
CA ASP A 10 -1.19 -23.86 8.40
C ASP A 10 -1.60 -22.49 8.96
N LEU A 11 -1.11 -22.21 10.17
CA LEU A 11 -1.41 -20.98 10.90
C LEU A 11 -0.90 -19.72 10.20
N ARG A 12 0.04 -19.85 9.26
CA ARG A 12 0.53 -18.72 8.45
C ARG A 12 -0.43 -18.31 7.36
N TYR A 13 -1.39 -19.16 6.97
CA TYR A 13 -2.33 -18.93 5.88
C TYR A 13 -3.74 -19.43 6.24
N PRO A 14 -4.40 -18.85 7.27
CA PRO A 14 -5.69 -19.35 7.78
C PRO A 14 -6.84 -19.27 6.77
N ILE A 15 -6.68 -18.51 5.68
CA ILE A 15 -7.65 -18.40 4.57
C ILE A 15 -7.04 -18.81 3.22
N GLY A 16 -5.97 -19.60 3.24
CA GLY A 16 -5.20 -19.96 2.05
C GLY A 16 -4.27 -18.85 1.56
N LYS A 17 -3.42 -19.20 0.58
CA LYS A 17 -2.45 -18.28 -0.03
C LYS A 17 -3.12 -17.36 -1.04
N LEU A 18 -2.54 -16.18 -1.24
CA LEU A 18 -2.93 -15.27 -2.31
C LEU A 18 -2.73 -15.93 -3.68
N VAL A 19 -3.78 -15.89 -4.51
CA VAL A 19 -3.68 -16.14 -5.94
C VAL A 19 -3.65 -14.79 -6.64
N ARG A 20 -2.48 -14.41 -7.17
CA ARG A 20 -2.31 -13.13 -7.88
C ARG A 20 -2.98 -13.21 -9.25
N LYS A 21 -3.84 -12.23 -9.56
CA LYS A 21 -4.45 -12.05 -10.88
C LYS A 21 -4.07 -10.66 -11.42
N PRO A 22 -3.47 -10.56 -12.61
CA PRO A 22 -3.10 -9.27 -13.19
C PRO A 22 -4.31 -8.44 -13.64
N GLN A 23 -5.46 -9.08 -13.85
CA GLN A 23 -6.70 -8.42 -14.24
C GLN A 23 -7.86 -9.05 -13.49
N LEU A 24 -8.75 -8.21 -12.96
CA LEU A 24 -9.98 -8.63 -12.31
C LEU A 24 -11.16 -8.33 -13.24
N THR A 25 -12.17 -9.19 -13.21
CA THR A 25 -13.48 -8.86 -13.77
C THR A 25 -14.12 -7.71 -12.98
N ALA A 26 -15.11 -7.03 -13.56
CA ALA A 26 -15.83 -5.97 -12.86
C ALA A 26 -16.49 -6.46 -11.55
N GLU A 27 -16.97 -7.70 -11.52
CA GLU A 27 -17.55 -8.30 -10.31
C GLU A 27 -16.48 -8.62 -9.26
N GLU A 28 -15.37 -9.23 -9.65
CA GLU A 28 -14.25 -9.47 -8.72
C GLU A 28 -13.69 -8.16 -8.15
N ARG A 29 -13.63 -7.10 -8.96
CA ARG A 29 -13.22 -5.77 -8.54
C ARG A 29 -14.18 -5.18 -7.50
N ARG A 30 -15.49 -5.20 -7.76
CA ARG A 30 -16.51 -4.77 -6.77
C ARG A 30 -16.37 -5.54 -5.46
N SER A 31 -16.32 -6.87 -5.54
CA SER A 31 -16.14 -7.74 -4.38
C SER A 31 -14.85 -7.43 -3.61
N ALA A 32 -13.74 -7.18 -4.32
CA ALA A 32 -12.47 -6.84 -3.70
C ALA A 32 -12.51 -5.48 -2.98
N ILE A 33 -13.15 -4.47 -3.58
CA ILE A 33 -13.36 -3.15 -2.98
C ILE A 33 -14.26 -3.23 -1.75
N ASP A 34 -15.35 -3.99 -1.81
CA ASP A 34 -16.27 -4.16 -0.68
C ASP A 34 -15.61 -4.94 0.47
N ALA A 35 -14.82 -5.97 0.15
CA ALA A 35 -14.00 -6.65 1.14
C ALA A 35 -12.99 -5.69 1.79
N MET A 36 -12.34 -4.80 1.03
CA MET A 36 -11.47 -3.77 1.60
C MET A 36 -12.23 -2.79 2.50
N ALA A 37 -13.44 -2.38 2.11
CA ALA A 37 -14.29 -1.51 2.93
C ALA A 37 -14.66 -2.15 4.27
N ASP A 38 -14.78 -3.48 4.32
CA ASP A 38 -15.16 -4.22 5.51
C ASP A 38 -14.03 -4.44 6.53
N VAL A 39 -12.76 -4.43 6.07
CA VAL A 39 -11.58 -4.76 6.90
C VAL A 39 -11.52 -3.99 8.22
N PRO A 40 -11.70 -2.65 8.29
CA PRO A 40 -11.60 -1.93 9.56
C PRO A 40 -12.68 -2.34 10.56
N ARG A 41 -13.91 -2.58 10.09
CA ARG A 41 -15.01 -3.07 10.92
C ARG A 41 -14.71 -4.47 11.46
N ALA A 42 -14.25 -5.36 10.58
CA ALA A 42 -13.90 -6.72 10.95
C ALA A 42 -12.72 -6.77 11.95
N LEU A 43 -11.69 -5.94 11.74
CA LEU A 43 -10.54 -5.83 12.65
C LEU A 43 -10.96 -5.30 14.01
N ARG A 44 -11.77 -4.22 14.06
CA ARG A 44 -12.30 -3.67 15.32
C ARG A 44 -13.07 -4.74 16.11
N ALA A 45 -13.91 -5.53 15.43
CA ALA A 45 -14.61 -6.64 16.07
C ALA A 45 -13.65 -7.74 16.55
N ALA A 46 -12.61 -8.04 15.77
CA ALA A 46 -11.62 -9.06 16.09
C ALA A 46 -10.76 -8.71 17.31
N VAL A 47 -10.50 -7.42 17.59
CA VAL A 47 -9.71 -7.00 18.77
C VAL A 47 -10.56 -6.51 19.95
N ALA A 48 -11.88 -6.43 19.76
CA ALA A 48 -12.78 -5.96 20.82
C ALA A 48 -12.69 -6.83 22.08
N ASN A 49 -12.54 -6.14 23.22
CA ASN A 49 -12.45 -6.70 24.58
C ASN A 49 -11.26 -7.64 24.80
N LEU A 50 -10.19 -7.53 24.02
CA LEU A 50 -8.93 -8.20 24.34
C LEU A 50 -8.19 -7.41 25.42
N THR A 51 -7.62 -8.11 26.40
CA THR A 51 -6.70 -7.52 27.38
C THR A 51 -5.33 -7.26 26.75
N ASP A 52 -4.49 -6.45 27.39
CA ASP A 52 -3.12 -6.24 26.89
C ASP A 52 -2.33 -7.55 26.77
N ALA A 53 -2.44 -8.45 27.75
CA ALA A 53 -1.80 -9.77 27.66
C ALA A 53 -2.27 -10.58 26.43
N GLN A 54 -3.55 -10.47 26.05
CA GLN A 54 -4.08 -11.13 24.85
C GLN A 54 -3.62 -10.42 23.56
N LEU A 55 -3.51 -9.09 23.58
CA LEU A 55 -2.97 -8.30 22.47
C LEU A 55 -1.48 -8.60 22.24
N ASP A 56 -0.74 -8.88 23.32
CA ASP A 56 0.69 -9.18 23.30
C ASP A 56 0.97 -10.68 23.10
N THR A 57 -0.05 -11.48 22.83
CA THR A 57 0.11 -12.90 22.51
C THR A 57 0.43 -13.09 21.02
N PRO A 58 1.48 -13.85 20.67
CA PRO A 58 1.78 -14.24 19.28
C PRO A 58 0.62 -15.00 18.61
N TYR A 59 0.27 -14.65 17.37
CA TYR A 59 -0.79 -15.37 16.65
C TYR A 59 -0.40 -16.80 16.25
N ARG A 60 0.89 -17.11 16.27
CA ARG A 60 1.49 -18.44 16.10
C ARG A 60 2.88 -18.45 16.76
N ALA A 61 3.49 -19.62 16.90
CA ALA A 61 4.89 -19.73 17.30
C ALA A 61 5.78 -18.89 16.36
N GLU A 62 6.67 -18.08 16.95
CA GLU A 62 7.58 -17.15 16.25
C GLU A 62 6.88 -16.17 15.31
N GLY A 63 5.57 -15.95 15.50
CA GLY A 63 4.79 -14.95 14.78
C GLY A 63 4.70 -13.65 15.55
N TRP A 64 4.23 -12.61 14.87
CA TRP A 64 3.87 -11.35 15.51
C TRP A 64 2.77 -11.52 16.56
N THR A 65 2.77 -10.61 17.54
CA THR A 65 1.66 -10.42 18.46
C THR A 65 0.41 -9.90 17.73
N VAL A 66 -0.76 -10.03 18.35
CA VAL A 66 -1.99 -9.40 17.82
C VAL A 66 -1.80 -7.88 17.68
N ARG A 67 -1.13 -7.24 18.64
CA ARG A 67 -0.80 -5.80 18.60
C ARG A 67 0.00 -5.44 17.36
N GLN A 68 1.11 -6.12 17.13
CA GLN A 68 1.95 -5.92 15.93
C GLN A 68 1.16 -6.14 14.63
N VAL A 69 0.32 -7.18 14.55
CA VAL A 69 -0.55 -7.42 13.38
C VAL A 69 -1.50 -6.25 13.11
N VAL A 70 -2.07 -5.65 14.15
CA VAL A 70 -2.98 -4.50 14.02
C VAL A 70 -2.26 -3.25 13.52
N HIS A 71 -1.08 -2.95 14.08
CA HIS A 71 -0.28 -1.81 13.63
C HIS A 71 0.22 -2.02 12.19
N HIS A 72 0.71 -3.21 11.86
CA HIS A 72 1.10 -3.58 10.49
C HIS A 72 -0.03 -3.38 9.47
N LEU A 73 -1.28 -3.71 9.83
CA LEU A 73 -2.40 -3.48 8.92
C LEU A 73 -2.56 -2.00 8.57
N ALA A 74 -2.38 -1.09 9.53
CA ALA A 74 -2.40 0.35 9.26
C ALA A 74 -1.22 0.77 8.37
N ASP A 75 0.00 0.33 8.69
CA ASP A 75 1.21 0.69 7.94
C ASP A 75 1.18 0.19 6.48
N SER A 76 0.81 -1.07 6.31
CA SER A 76 0.73 -1.73 5.01
C SER A 76 -0.34 -1.09 4.12
N HIS A 77 -1.50 -0.76 4.68
CA HIS A 77 -2.58 -0.14 3.93
C HIS A 77 -2.34 1.36 3.68
N MET A 78 -1.52 2.04 4.48
CA MET A 78 -1.03 3.39 4.20
C MET A 78 -0.08 3.41 3.01
N ASN A 79 0.82 2.43 2.93
CA ASN A 79 1.63 2.21 1.74
C ASN A 79 0.74 1.90 0.52
N ALA A 80 -0.28 1.05 0.67
CA ALA A 80 -1.26 0.77 -0.41
C ALA A 80 -1.93 2.04 -0.92
N TYR A 81 -2.43 2.86 0.00
CA TYR A 81 -3.11 4.12 -0.31
C TYR A 81 -2.21 5.07 -1.12
N CYS A 82 -0.95 5.21 -0.73
CA CYS A 82 0.03 5.98 -1.50
C CYS A 82 0.27 5.38 -2.89
N ARG A 83 0.44 4.06 -2.99
CA ARG A 83 0.69 3.35 -4.26
C ARG A 83 -0.45 3.53 -5.27
N PHE A 84 -1.71 3.44 -4.83
CA PHE A 84 -2.87 3.69 -5.69
C PHE A 84 -2.88 5.12 -6.24
N ARG A 85 -2.53 6.10 -5.40
CA ARG A 85 -2.45 7.51 -5.85
C ARG A 85 -1.34 7.69 -6.88
N LEU A 86 -0.14 7.19 -6.61
CA LEU A 86 0.99 7.27 -7.54
C LEU A 86 0.63 6.61 -8.89
N ALA A 87 0.05 5.41 -8.88
CA ALA A 87 -0.36 4.72 -10.09
C ALA A 87 -1.38 5.52 -10.91
N LEU A 88 -2.27 6.29 -10.27
CA LEU A 88 -3.26 7.15 -10.94
C LEU A 88 -2.67 8.46 -11.47
N THR A 89 -1.61 8.99 -10.87
CA THR A 89 -1.07 10.32 -11.19
C THR A 89 0.24 10.30 -11.96
N GLU A 90 0.89 9.15 -12.05
CA GLU A 90 2.19 8.98 -12.72
C GLU A 90 2.12 7.85 -13.75
N ASP A 91 3.09 7.84 -14.67
CA ASP A 91 3.24 6.75 -15.64
C ASP A 91 4.21 5.70 -15.09
N ASN A 92 3.68 4.50 -14.83
CA ASN A 92 4.40 3.33 -14.31
C ASN A 92 5.43 3.64 -13.19
N PRO A 93 5.04 4.27 -12.07
CA PRO A 93 5.98 4.72 -11.05
C PRO A 93 6.70 3.56 -10.38
N THR A 94 7.99 3.73 -10.06
CA THR A 94 8.72 2.79 -9.20
C THR A 94 8.41 3.09 -7.74
N ILE A 95 7.84 2.11 -7.03
CA ILE A 95 7.44 2.28 -5.63
C ILE A 95 8.54 1.86 -4.66
N LYS A 96 8.56 2.50 -3.50
CA LYS A 96 9.48 2.16 -2.41
C LYS A 96 8.96 0.94 -1.63
N PRO A 97 9.75 -0.15 -1.51
CA PRO A 97 9.48 -1.19 -0.54
C PRO A 97 9.81 -0.70 0.88
N TYR A 98 9.30 -1.42 1.88
CA TYR A 98 9.64 -1.18 3.28
C TYR A 98 9.82 -2.52 3.98
N ASP A 99 10.65 -2.53 5.02
CA ASP A 99 10.91 -3.73 5.82
C ASP A 99 9.83 -3.86 6.91
N GLU A 100 8.79 -4.61 6.60
CA GLU A 100 7.65 -4.82 7.50
C GLU A 100 8.04 -5.48 8.82
N THR A 101 9.07 -6.34 8.81
CA THR A 101 9.56 -7.00 10.03
C THR A 101 10.21 -5.98 10.94
N ARG A 102 11.05 -5.09 10.40
CA ARG A 102 11.68 -4.03 11.20
C ARG A 102 10.67 -2.99 11.69
N TRP A 103 9.63 -2.68 10.92
CA TRP A 103 8.57 -1.77 11.34
C TRP A 103 7.76 -2.35 12.50
N ALA A 104 7.42 -3.65 12.45
CA ALA A 104 6.72 -4.33 13.53
C ALA A 104 7.53 -4.39 14.85
N GLU A 105 8.85 -4.22 14.79
CA GLU A 105 9.73 -4.20 15.96
C GLU A 105 9.93 -2.80 16.57
N LEU A 106 9.41 -1.74 15.94
CA LEU A 106 9.47 -0.39 16.50
C LEU A 106 8.64 -0.29 17.78
N VAL A 107 9.04 0.63 18.66
CA VAL A 107 8.43 0.77 19.99
C VAL A 107 6.94 1.06 19.92
N ASP A 108 6.50 1.85 18.95
CA ASP A 108 5.10 2.20 18.76
C ASP A 108 4.29 0.97 18.30
N ALA A 109 4.80 0.18 17.35
CA ALA A 109 4.17 -1.06 16.91
C ALA A 109 4.12 -2.14 18.02
N ARG A 110 5.00 -2.08 19.02
CA ARG A 110 5.07 -3.02 20.13
C ARG A 110 4.29 -2.61 21.37
N THR A 111 3.93 -1.34 21.52
CA THR A 111 3.41 -0.83 22.81
C THR A 111 2.18 0.06 22.69
N MET A 112 1.90 0.65 21.53
CA MET A 112 0.76 1.56 21.40
C MET A 112 -0.57 0.84 21.59
N PRO A 113 -1.60 1.53 22.12
CA PRO A 113 -2.96 1.03 22.10
C PRO A 113 -3.43 0.74 20.66
N VAL A 114 -3.94 -0.47 20.42
CA VAL A 114 -4.33 -0.94 19.08
C VAL A 114 -5.45 -0.11 18.43
N ASN A 115 -6.29 0.56 19.23
CA ASN A 115 -7.37 1.39 18.72
C ASN A 115 -6.88 2.56 17.87
N VAL A 116 -5.67 3.09 18.14
CA VAL A 116 -5.07 4.15 17.32
C VAL A 116 -4.92 3.70 15.87
N SER A 117 -4.38 2.51 15.64
CA SER A 117 -4.23 1.96 14.29
C SER A 117 -5.54 1.47 13.69
N VAL A 118 -6.49 0.97 14.50
CA VAL A 118 -7.84 0.62 14.01
C VAL A 118 -8.57 1.87 13.47
N ASP A 119 -8.49 3.00 14.18
CA ASP A 119 -9.15 4.24 13.78
C ASP A 119 -8.44 4.91 12.60
N MET A 120 -7.10 4.86 12.57
CA MET A 120 -6.30 5.28 11.42
C MET A 120 -6.65 4.46 10.17
N LEU A 121 -6.72 3.13 10.29
CA LEU A 121 -7.10 2.24 9.21
C LEU A 121 -8.52 2.52 8.70
N ALA A 122 -9.48 2.73 9.60
CA ALA A 122 -10.86 3.06 9.24
C ALA A 122 -10.95 4.36 8.43
N THR A 123 -10.37 5.45 8.95
CA THR A 123 -10.41 6.77 8.29
C THR A 123 -9.68 6.75 6.94
N MET A 124 -8.57 6.02 6.86
CA MET A 124 -7.83 5.85 5.62
C MET A 124 -8.62 5.03 4.60
N HIS A 125 -9.30 3.95 5.04
CA HIS A 125 -10.13 3.13 4.17
C HIS A 125 -11.32 3.90 3.62
N ASP A 126 -11.93 4.83 4.36
CA ASP A 126 -12.98 5.69 3.83
C ASP A 126 -12.51 6.45 2.59
N ARG A 127 -11.29 7.03 2.65
CA ARG A 127 -10.69 7.73 1.51
C ARG A 127 -10.29 6.77 0.38
N LEU A 128 -9.67 5.65 0.74
CA LEU A 128 -9.18 4.68 -0.24
C LEU A 128 -10.34 4.02 -1.01
N VAL A 129 -11.39 3.58 -0.32
CA VAL A 129 -12.58 2.99 -0.95
C VAL A 129 -13.31 4.00 -1.81
N THR A 130 -13.45 5.25 -1.35
CA THR A 130 -14.03 6.33 -2.16
C THR A 130 -13.23 6.53 -3.45
N LEU A 131 -11.90 6.57 -3.35
CA LEU A 131 -11.02 6.63 -4.53
C LEU A 131 -11.25 5.42 -5.44
N LEU A 132 -11.15 4.20 -4.92
CA LEU A 132 -11.27 2.97 -5.69
C LEU A 132 -12.60 2.87 -6.45
N ARG A 133 -13.71 3.27 -5.83
CA ARG A 133 -15.04 3.29 -6.46
C ARG A 133 -15.19 4.34 -7.56
N SER A 134 -14.31 5.34 -7.60
CA SER A 134 -14.34 6.41 -8.61
C SER A 134 -13.48 6.14 -9.84
N ILE A 135 -12.63 5.10 -9.79
CA ILE A 135 -11.70 4.78 -10.89
C ILE A 135 -12.47 4.14 -12.05
N PRO A 136 -12.33 4.64 -13.29
CA PRO A 136 -12.87 3.98 -14.47
C PRO A 136 -12.29 2.57 -14.66
N ASP A 137 -13.07 1.62 -15.17
CA ASP A 137 -12.64 0.22 -15.31
C ASP A 137 -11.32 0.04 -16.07
N GLY A 138 -11.07 0.85 -17.12
CA GLY A 138 -9.83 0.81 -17.89
C GLY A 138 -8.59 1.24 -17.09
N ASP A 139 -8.75 2.17 -16.14
CA ASP A 139 -7.65 2.70 -15.36
C ASP A 139 -7.12 1.70 -14.31
N PHE A 140 -7.86 0.64 -14.00
CA PHE A 140 -7.34 -0.46 -13.17
C PHE A 140 -6.21 -1.27 -13.84
N GLN A 141 -6.01 -1.09 -15.14
CA GLN A 141 -4.88 -1.68 -15.87
C GLN A 141 -3.63 -0.79 -15.85
N ARG A 142 -3.71 0.42 -15.27
CA ARG A 142 -2.50 1.20 -14.99
C ARG A 142 -1.56 0.40 -14.08
N THR A 143 -0.26 0.58 -14.29
CA THR A 143 0.76 -0.20 -13.62
C THR A 143 1.61 0.65 -12.69
N LEU A 144 2.30 -0.04 -11.80
CA LEU A 144 3.47 0.46 -11.09
C LEU A 144 4.56 -0.60 -11.12
N HIS A 145 5.81 -0.20 -10.84
CA HIS A 145 6.94 -1.11 -10.75
C HIS A 145 7.36 -1.31 -9.29
N HIS A 146 7.21 -2.53 -8.79
CA HIS A 146 7.74 -2.93 -7.48
C HIS A 146 9.14 -3.49 -7.67
N THR A 147 10.14 -2.94 -6.98
CA THR A 147 11.56 -3.34 -7.15
C THR A 147 11.80 -4.84 -6.94
N GLU A 148 11.04 -5.47 -6.04
CA GLU A 148 11.13 -6.92 -5.77
C GLU A 148 10.11 -7.78 -6.54
N ASN A 149 8.88 -7.30 -6.77
CA ASN A 149 7.80 -8.09 -7.40
C ASN A 149 7.65 -7.84 -8.91
N GLY A 150 8.41 -6.89 -9.46
CA GLY A 150 8.30 -6.44 -10.85
C GLY A 150 7.06 -5.57 -11.11
N PRO A 151 6.64 -5.44 -12.38
CA PRO A 151 5.46 -4.70 -12.77
C PRO A 151 4.17 -5.29 -12.16
N MET A 152 3.30 -4.44 -11.63
CA MET A 152 2.00 -4.83 -11.08
C MET A 152 0.91 -3.86 -11.56
N THR A 153 -0.22 -4.40 -11.99
CA THR A 153 -1.43 -3.61 -12.28
C THR A 153 -2.13 -3.18 -11.00
N MET A 154 -2.96 -2.13 -11.08
CA MET A 154 -3.81 -1.73 -9.96
C MET A 154 -4.82 -2.83 -9.57
N ASP A 155 -5.32 -3.61 -10.54
CA ASP A 155 -6.14 -4.80 -10.26
C ASP A 155 -5.39 -5.86 -9.41
N ALA A 156 -4.12 -6.14 -9.73
CA ALA A 156 -3.31 -7.07 -8.95
C ALA A 156 -3.10 -6.58 -7.52
N ILE A 157 -2.88 -5.28 -7.35
CA ILE A 157 -2.71 -4.63 -6.04
C ILE A 157 -4.02 -4.68 -5.25
N LEU A 158 -5.15 -4.37 -5.87
CA LEU A 158 -6.47 -4.44 -5.26
C LEU A 158 -6.78 -5.85 -4.75
N GLY A 159 -6.57 -6.88 -5.60
CA GLY A 159 -6.76 -8.27 -5.21
C GLY A 159 -5.86 -8.68 -4.04
N MET A 160 -4.59 -8.26 -4.08
CA MET A 160 -3.62 -8.51 -3.01
C MET A 160 -4.05 -7.88 -1.68
N TYR A 161 -4.43 -6.60 -1.66
CA TYR A 161 -4.81 -5.90 -0.42
C TYR A 161 -6.18 -6.32 0.12
N SER A 162 -7.11 -6.71 -0.77
CA SER A 162 -8.37 -7.36 -0.38
C SER A 162 -8.12 -8.69 0.35
N TRP A 163 -7.19 -9.51 -0.13
CA TRP A 163 -6.77 -10.73 0.56
C TRP A 163 -6.01 -10.42 1.85
N HIS A 164 -5.04 -9.49 1.82
CA HIS A 164 -4.17 -9.15 2.95
C HIS A 164 -4.95 -8.69 4.19
N GLY A 165 -5.93 -7.79 4.01
CA GLY A 165 -6.77 -7.34 5.12
C GLY A 165 -7.55 -8.49 5.77
N ARG A 166 -8.20 -9.33 4.96
CA ARG A 166 -8.94 -10.52 5.45
C ARG A 166 -8.01 -11.54 6.10
N HIS A 167 -6.82 -11.72 5.53
CA HIS A 167 -5.81 -12.65 6.00
C HIS A 167 -5.33 -12.32 7.41
N HIS A 168 -4.98 -11.06 7.68
CA HIS A 168 -4.55 -10.66 9.03
C HIS A 168 -5.71 -10.62 10.04
N VAL A 169 -6.91 -10.24 9.63
CA VAL A 169 -8.11 -10.40 10.48
C VAL A 169 -8.33 -11.89 10.84
N ALA A 170 -8.08 -12.79 9.89
CA ALA A 170 -8.16 -14.23 10.12
C ALA A 170 -7.08 -14.73 11.10
N HIS A 171 -5.87 -14.18 11.10
CA HIS A 171 -4.86 -14.51 12.12
C HIS A 171 -5.38 -14.21 13.54
N VAL A 172 -5.95 -13.02 13.76
CA VAL A 172 -6.48 -12.61 15.06
C VAL A 172 -7.69 -13.46 15.46
N THR A 173 -8.66 -13.62 14.57
CA THR A 173 -9.88 -14.39 14.87
C THR A 173 -9.61 -15.88 15.07
N ALA A 174 -8.69 -16.47 14.31
CA ALA A 174 -8.29 -17.86 14.50
C ALA A 174 -7.55 -18.06 15.83
N LEU A 175 -6.65 -17.13 16.23
CA LEU A 175 -6.03 -17.16 17.55
C LEU A 175 -7.08 -17.13 18.66
N ARG A 176 -8.02 -16.17 18.59
CA ARG A 176 -9.13 -16.06 19.56
C ARG A 176 -9.91 -17.37 19.69
N LYS A 177 -10.19 -18.02 18.56
CA LYS A 177 -10.91 -19.31 18.55
C LYS A 177 -10.10 -20.40 19.25
N ARG A 178 -8.81 -20.55 18.93
CA ARG A 178 -7.93 -21.56 19.55
C ARG A 178 -7.75 -21.34 21.04
N MET A 179 -7.64 -20.09 21.47
CA MET A 179 -7.48 -19.71 22.88
C MET A 179 -8.82 -19.60 23.65
N GLN A 180 -9.94 -19.84 22.97
CA GLN A 180 -11.30 -19.74 23.54
C GLN A 180 -11.60 -18.37 24.17
N TRP A 181 -11.09 -17.30 23.55
CA TRP A 181 -11.36 -15.90 23.95
C TRP A 181 -12.71 -15.45 23.38
N SER A 182 -13.78 -16.11 23.82
CA SER A 182 -15.15 -15.69 23.57
C SER A 182 -15.47 -14.44 24.38
N ARG A 183 -16.48 -13.67 23.92
CA ARG A 183 -17.04 -12.58 24.71
C ARG A 183 -17.66 -13.18 25.96
N ARG A 184 -16.91 -13.27 27.07
CA ARG A 184 -17.55 -13.09 28.36
C ARG A 184 -18.01 -11.64 28.35
N LEU A 185 -19.30 -11.42 28.11
CA LEU A 185 -19.93 -10.19 28.57
C LEU A 185 -19.60 -10.14 30.05
N ALA A 186 -18.74 -9.22 30.46
CA ALA A 186 -18.58 -8.91 31.86
C ALA A 186 -19.98 -8.49 32.34
N CYS A 187 -20.67 -9.39 33.04
CA CYS A 187 -21.84 -9.04 33.80
C CYS A 187 -21.35 -8.07 34.88
N GLY A 188 -21.64 -6.78 34.71
CA GLY A 188 -21.39 -5.74 35.68
C GLY A 188 -20.02 -5.06 35.59
N SER A 189 -19.98 -3.87 35.00
CA SER A 189 -19.62 -2.65 35.74
C SER A 189 -19.59 -1.41 34.80
N ARG A 190 -20.59 -0.55 35.03
CA ARG A 190 -20.68 0.90 34.77
C ARG A 190 -20.20 1.41 33.40
N ALA A 191 -21.20 1.76 32.60
CA ALA A 191 -21.10 2.66 31.47
C ALA A 191 -20.21 3.87 31.79
N TRP A 192 -19.07 3.96 31.10
CA TRP A 192 -18.34 5.21 30.96
C TRP A 192 -19.08 6.06 29.93
N TRP A 193 -19.93 6.94 30.44
CA TRP A 193 -20.46 8.05 29.68
C TRP A 193 -19.29 8.92 29.23
N TRP A 194 -18.99 8.91 27.93
CA TRP A 194 -18.18 9.98 27.35
C TRP A 194 -19.11 11.16 27.03
N PRO A 195 -18.87 12.37 27.56
CA PRO A 195 -19.66 13.51 27.14
C PRO A 195 -19.26 13.87 25.71
N ALA A 196 -20.26 13.86 24.82
CA ALA A 196 -20.19 14.51 23.54
C ALA A 196 -19.75 15.97 23.75
N ARG A 197 -18.58 16.35 23.21
CA ARG A 197 -18.26 17.77 23.07
C ARG A 197 -19.22 18.35 22.04
N LEU A 198 -20.19 19.10 22.54
CA LEU A 198 -21.03 19.99 21.76
C LEU A 198 -20.14 21.03 21.08
N SER A 199 -20.01 20.94 19.76
CA SER A 199 -19.63 22.07 18.92
C SER A 199 -20.76 23.11 18.96
N ARG A 200 -20.56 24.17 19.74
CA ARG A 200 -21.24 25.46 19.55
C ARG A 200 -20.26 26.60 19.82
N ALA A 201 -19.47 26.95 18.81
CA ALA A 201 -18.90 28.28 18.71
C ALA A 201 -19.76 29.07 17.72
N GLY A 202 -20.38 30.14 18.23
CA GLY A 202 -21.44 30.89 17.59
C GLY A 202 -21.01 31.63 16.34
N VAL A 203 -21.92 31.66 15.37
CA VAL A 203 -21.94 32.62 14.27
C VAL A 203 -22.15 34.01 14.87
N ARG A 204 -21.08 34.81 14.93
CA ARG A 204 -21.18 36.26 15.14
C ARG A 204 -21.60 36.92 13.82
N ARG A 205 -22.65 37.74 13.87
CA ARG A 205 -23.12 38.60 12.77
C ARG A 205 -21.99 39.55 12.29
N PRO A 206 -21.92 39.89 11.00
CA PRO A 206 -20.90 40.79 10.49
C PRO A 206 -21.23 42.25 10.83
N HIS A 207 -20.22 42.99 11.27
CA HIS A 207 -20.25 44.45 11.31
C HIS A 207 -20.28 45.01 9.87
N ARG A 208 -21.19 45.95 9.62
CA ARG A 208 -21.20 46.80 8.41
C ARG A 208 -19.89 47.59 8.34
N MET A 209 -19.05 47.27 7.38
CA MET A 209 -17.98 48.16 6.90
C MET A 209 -18.50 48.89 5.65
N ARG A 210 -18.38 50.22 5.64
CA ARG A 210 -18.59 51.07 4.47
C ARG A 210 -17.50 50.79 3.41
N PRO A 211 -17.79 50.94 2.09
CA PRO A 211 -16.82 50.63 1.05
C PRO A 211 -15.81 51.77 0.87
N PRO A 212 -14.52 51.49 0.66
CA PRO A 212 -13.64 52.45 0.02
C PRO A 212 -13.71 52.31 -1.50
N LEU A 213 -13.46 53.44 -2.16
CA LEU A 213 -13.55 53.69 -3.59
C LEU A 213 -12.75 52.71 -4.46
N ARG A 214 -13.30 52.44 -5.65
CA ARG A 214 -12.62 51.82 -6.78
C ARG A 214 -11.33 52.58 -7.11
N MET A 215 -10.21 51.86 -7.22
CA MET A 215 -9.19 52.10 -8.24
C MET A 215 -8.58 50.76 -8.67
N TRP A 216 -8.90 50.36 -9.90
CA TRP A 216 -8.15 49.34 -10.65
C TRP A 216 -6.89 49.98 -11.22
N PRO A 217 -5.74 49.29 -11.20
CA PRO A 217 -4.77 49.39 -12.28
C PRO A 217 -4.99 48.27 -13.29
N ARG A 218 -5.00 48.69 -14.54
CA ARG A 218 -5.25 47.91 -15.75
C ARG A 218 -4.33 46.69 -15.87
N ARG A 219 -4.90 45.57 -16.31
CA ARG A 219 -4.17 44.44 -16.90
C ARG A 219 -3.34 44.97 -18.08
N HIS A 220 -2.04 44.74 -18.06
CA HIS A 220 -1.22 44.87 -19.27
C HIS A 220 -1.62 43.78 -20.25
N ARG A 221 -2.28 44.20 -21.34
CA ARG A 221 -2.46 43.43 -22.56
C ARG A 221 -1.09 43.34 -23.23
N VAL A 222 -0.51 42.13 -23.31
CA VAL A 222 0.54 41.85 -24.29
C VAL A 222 -0.16 41.51 -25.61
N ALA A 223 0.03 42.37 -26.61
CA ALA A 223 -0.39 42.11 -27.99
C ALA A 223 0.73 41.35 -28.74
N PRO A 224 0.39 40.57 -29.79
CA PRO A 224 1.31 39.64 -30.42
C PRO A 224 2.26 40.35 -31.40
N GLY A 225 3.57 40.14 -31.22
CA GLY A 225 4.60 40.56 -32.17
C GLY A 225 4.69 39.58 -33.34
N ARG A 226 4.54 40.13 -34.55
CA ARG A 226 4.63 39.45 -35.85
C ARG A 226 6.02 38.85 -36.12
N SER A 227 5.96 37.77 -36.91
CA SER A 227 7.06 37.13 -37.63
C SER A 227 7.89 38.09 -38.48
N VAL A 228 9.22 37.92 -38.46
CA VAL A 228 10.11 38.31 -39.55
C VAL A 228 10.84 37.06 -40.03
N ARG A 229 10.54 36.66 -41.27
CA ARG A 229 11.38 35.75 -42.07
C ARG A 229 12.56 36.58 -42.60
N ALA A 230 13.77 36.02 -42.52
CA ALA A 230 14.82 36.31 -43.48
C ALA A 230 15.39 34.97 -44.00
N ARG A 231 15.28 34.79 -45.32
CA ARG A 231 16.07 33.88 -46.16
C ARG A 231 17.51 34.45 -46.15
N GLY A 232 18.63 33.74 -46.20
CA GLY A 232 18.98 32.46 -46.81
C GLY A 232 20.20 32.72 -47.72
N THR A 233 21.26 31.90 -47.61
CA THR A 233 22.38 31.62 -48.57
C THR A 233 23.54 31.05 -47.73
N GLY A 234 24.23 29.96 -48.01
CA GLY A 234 24.25 28.99 -49.11
C GLY A 234 25.53 28.14 -48.98
N ALA A 235 25.51 26.92 -49.54
CA ALA A 235 26.66 26.11 -49.99
C ALA A 235 27.72 25.64 -48.94
N SER A 236 28.44 24.52 -49.04
CA SER A 236 28.40 23.30 -49.86
C SER A 236 29.49 22.35 -49.30
N ALA A 237 29.11 21.13 -48.94
CA ALA A 237 29.79 19.84 -49.23
C ALA A 237 31.28 19.62 -48.80
N PRO A 238 31.88 18.42 -49.00
CA PRO A 238 32.38 17.60 -47.89
C PRO A 238 33.88 17.24 -48.02
N CYS A 239 34.45 16.56 -47.02
CA CYS A 239 35.72 15.86 -47.23
C CYS A 239 35.78 14.52 -46.48
N ALA A 240 35.90 13.46 -47.27
CA ALA A 240 36.53 12.18 -46.92
C ALA A 240 38.03 12.42 -46.62
N SER A 241 38.88 11.52 -46.14
CA SER A 241 39.00 10.06 -46.28
C SER A 241 40.22 9.56 -45.46
N GLY A 242 40.28 8.24 -45.22
CA GLY A 242 41.51 7.44 -45.00
C GLY A 242 41.53 6.68 -43.67
N SER A 243 41.28 5.35 -43.59
CA SER A 243 42.09 4.19 -44.06
C SER A 243 43.58 4.33 -43.70
N THR A 244 44.22 3.41 -42.96
CA THR A 244 44.57 2.02 -43.32
C THR A 244 44.95 1.22 -42.05
N SER A 245 44.56 -0.08 -41.92
CA SER A 245 45.41 -1.30 -42.09
C SER A 245 46.45 -1.51 -40.96
N GLN A 246 46.69 -2.65 -40.30
CA GLN A 246 46.77 -4.08 -40.65
C GLN A 246 46.96 -4.85 -39.30
N ALA A 247 46.21 -5.90 -38.98
CA ALA A 247 46.48 -7.33 -39.21
C ALA A 247 47.47 -8.06 -38.27
N SER A 248 47.01 -9.26 -37.84
CA SER A 248 47.77 -10.48 -37.52
C SER A 248 48.36 -10.56 -36.08
N ARG A 249 48.30 -11.65 -35.28
CA ARG A 249 48.27 -13.11 -35.54
C ARG A 249 47.71 -13.91 -34.34
N ARG A 250 47.00 -14.99 -34.69
CA ARG A 250 46.91 -16.38 -34.16
C ARG A 250 47.32 -16.74 -32.70
N SER A 251 46.42 -17.53 -32.09
CA SER A 251 46.50 -18.47 -30.94
C SER A 251 47.46 -19.67 -31.18
N PRO A 252 47.46 -20.82 -30.41
CA PRO A 252 47.05 -21.14 -29.02
C PRO A 252 48.07 -22.04 -28.25
N GLY A 253 47.81 -22.38 -26.98
CA GLY A 253 48.45 -23.52 -26.27
C GLY A 253 48.00 -23.61 -24.79
N GLN A 254 47.15 -24.58 -24.41
CA GLN A 254 47.49 -25.82 -23.66
C GLN A 254 48.21 -25.57 -22.30
N THR A 255 47.96 -26.20 -21.15
CA THR A 255 47.09 -27.28 -20.64
C THR A 255 47.25 -27.29 -19.10
N ARG A 256 46.34 -28.00 -18.40
CA ARG A 256 46.52 -28.76 -17.13
C ARG A 256 45.63 -28.35 -15.94
N SER A 257 44.54 -29.11 -15.82
CA SER A 257 44.16 -29.95 -14.67
C SER A 257 44.84 -29.71 -13.31
N ALA A 258 44.03 -29.46 -12.28
CA ALA A 258 44.15 -30.15 -10.98
C ALA A 258 42.83 -30.04 -10.19
N THR A 259 42.56 -31.11 -9.45
CA THR A 259 41.34 -31.57 -8.81
C THR A 259 41.15 -31.00 -7.38
N CYS A 260 39.89 -31.05 -6.92
CA CYS A 260 39.34 -30.92 -5.56
C CYS A 260 40.16 -31.63 -4.44
N PRO A 261 39.96 -31.39 -3.11
CA PRO A 261 38.66 -31.62 -2.45
C PRO A 261 38.26 -30.75 -1.23
N ARG A 262 36.99 -30.98 -0.85
CA ARG A 262 36.17 -30.53 0.30
C ARG A 262 36.76 -30.75 1.70
N SER A 263 36.25 -29.96 2.67
CA SER A 263 35.66 -30.31 4.00
C SER A 263 35.84 -29.10 4.94
N ARG A 264 34.90 -28.68 5.79
CA ARG A 264 33.87 -29.36 6.58
C ARG A 264 32.56 -28.58 6.60
#